data_AF-A0A4D6ZZC4-F1
#
_entry.id   AF-A0A4D6ZZC4-F1
#
_cell.length_a   1.000
_cell.length_b   1.000
_cell.length_c   1.000
_cell.angle_alpha   90.00
_cell.angle_beta   90.00
_cell.angle_gamma   90.00
#
_symmetry.space_group_name_H-M   'P 1'
#
loop_
_entity.id
_entity.type
_entity.pdbx_description
1 polymer ?
#
loop_
_entity_poly.entity_id
_entity_poly.type
_entity_poly.pdbx_seq_one_letter_code
_entity_poly.pdbx_strand_id
1 'polypeptide(L)'
;SNHWLLAWMGLELNTLSILPIIMKHHHPRATEAATKYFLIQALAAAWILFASTMNAWQTGHWSITNMTNPTTTMMIATALMMKLGLAPMHAWYPEVLQGSTLNTALLISTWQKLAPLTLLYMMNNHLPTHTMILLGLSSALIGGWLGLNQTQTRKIMAL
;
A
#
# COMPACT_ATOMS: atom_id res chain seq x y z
N SER A 1 -16.57 -3.77 -5.47
CA SER A 1 -17.25 -2.65 -6.15
C SER A 1 -16.55 -2.41 -7.46
N ASN A 2 -17.26 -2.04 -8.53
CA ASN A 2 -16.64 -1.85 -9.86
C ASN A 2 -16.33 -0.38 -10.16
N HIS A 3 -16.62 0.54 -9.23
CA HIS A 3 -16.45 1.98 -9.38
C HIS A 3 -15.24 2.47 -8.57
N TRP A 4 -14.36 3.26 -9.20
CA TRP A 4 -13.13 3.76 -8.60
C TRP A 4 -13.33 4.52 -7.30
N LEU A 5 -14.32 5.42 -7.24
CA LEU A 5 -14.62 6.20 -6.05
C LEU A 5 -14.99 5.33 -4.83
N LEU A 6 -15.74 4.25 -5.04
CA LEU A 6 -16.08 3.31 -3.97
C LEU A 6 -14.87 2.51 -3.51
N ALA A 7 -14.00 2.10 -4.44
CA ALA A 7 -12.74 1.44 -4.11
C ALA A 7 -11.82 2.36 -3.29
N TRP A 8 -11.69 3.62 -3.70
CA TRP A 8 -10.93 4.64 -2.97
C TRP A 8 -11.47 4.85 -1.55
N MET A 9 -12.79 5.02 -1.42
CA MET A 9 -13.44 5.19 -0.11
C MET A 9 -13.18 3.98 0.80
N GLY A 10 -13.23 2.76 0.26
CA GLY A 10 -12.89 1.55 1.01
C GLY A 10 -11.43 1.52 1.50
N LEU A 11 -10.49 1.97 0.67
CA LEU A 11 -9.08 2.08 1.06
C LEU A 11 -8.87 3.14 2.14
N GLU A 12 -9.50 4.31 2.03
CA GLU A 12 -9.41 5.38 3.03
C GLU A 12 -9.98 4.93 4.38
N LEU A 13 -11.17 4.33 4.39
CA LEU A 13 -11.78 3.79 5.60
C LEU A 13 -10.89 2.74 6.26
N ASN A 14 -10.24 1.88 5.47
CA ASN A 14 -9.28 0.92 5.99
C ASN A 14 -8.10 1.59 6.70
N THR A 15 -7.56 2.67 6.10
CA THR A 15 -6.45 3.42 6.70
C THR A 15 -6.85 4.20 7.94
N LEU A 16 -8.05 4.80 7.98
CA LEU A 16 -8.53 5.52 9.16
C LEU A 16 -8.84 4.57 10.32
N SER A 17 -9.36 3.38 10.02
CA SER A 17 -9.73 2.40 11.06
C SER A 17 -8.53 1.80 11.81
N ILE A 18 -7.36 1.72 11.17
CA ILE A 18 -6.16 1.13 11.78
C ILE A 18 -5.37 2.13 12.64
N LEU A 19 -5.53 3.45 12.43
CA LEU A 19 -4.78 4.47 13.18
C LEU A 19 -4.97 4.39 14.70
N PRO A 20 -6.21 4.31 15.23
CA PRO A 20 -6.41 4.18 16.68
C PRO A 20 -5.82 2.89 17.23
N ILE A 21 -5.80 1.83 16.42
CA ILE A 21 -5.27 0.52 16.79
C ILE A 21 -3.74 0.60 16.95
N ILE A 22 -3.04 1.33 16.07
CA ILE A 22 -1.59 1.57 16.18
C ILE A 22 -1.26 2.42 17.40
N MET A 23 -2.05 3.47 17.67
CA MET A 23 -1.86 4.39 18.79
C MET A 23 -2.37 3.88 20.14
N LYS A 24 -2.84 2.62 20.22
CA LYS A 24 -3.46 2.07 21.43
C LYS A 24 -2.59 2.23 22.69
N HIS A 25 -1.28 2.13 22.54
CA HIS A 25 -0.35 2.48 23.61
C HIS A 25 0.15 3.90 23.39
N HIS A 26 -0.08 4.78 24.38
CA HIS A 26 0.40 6.17 24.39
C HIS A 26 1.92 6.27 24.63
N HIS A 27 2.70 5.63 23.76
CA HIS A 27 4.15 5.68 23.75
C HIS A 27 4.61 6.54 22.56
N PRO A 28 5.64 7.40 22.70
CA PRO A 28 6.10 8.29 21.62
C PRO A 28 6.47 7.54 20.33
N ARG A 29 6.98 6.32 20.47
CA ARG A 29 7.28 5.44 19.34
C ARG A 29 6.04 4.95 18.57
N ALA A 30 4.94 4.68 19.27
CA ALA A 30 3.69 4.26 18.64
C ALA A 30 3.03 5.43 17.91
N THR A 31 3.13 6.65 18.46
CA THR A 31 2.67 7.86 17.78
C THR A 31 3.50 8.17 16.54
N GLU A 32 4.82 8.01 16.58
CA GLU A 32 5.68 8.17 15.39
C GLU A 32 5.38 7.13 14.30
N ALA A 33 5.13 5.88 14.69
CA ALA A 33 4.70 4.85 13.75
C ALA A 33 3.35 5.19 13.10
N ALA A 34 2.39 5.67 13.89
CA ALA A 34 1.08 6.07 13.39
C ALA A 34 1.15 7.24 12.41
N THR A 35 1.98 8.26 12.69
CA THR A 35 2.15 9.41 11.78
C THR A 35 2.82 9.00 10.47
N LYS A 36 3.87 8.16 10.53
CA LYS A 36 4.53 7.62 9.33
C LYS A 36 3.56 6.81 8.46
N TYR A 37 2.78 5.93 9.10
CA TYR A 37 1.74 5.16 8.41
C TYR A 37 0.70 6.08 7.75
N PHE A 38 0.18 7.05 8.50
CA PHE A 38 -0.82 7.99 8.00
C PHE A 38 -0.33 8.76 6.76
N LEU A 39 0.84 9.39 6.85
CA LEU A 39 1.36 10.23 5.77
C LEU A 39 1.51 9.46 4.46
N ILE A 40 2.06 8.25 4.51
CA ILE A 40 2.31 7.45 3.33
C ILE A 40 1.01 6.90 2.74
N GLN A 41 0.10 6.44 3.60
CA GLN A 41 -1.17 5.87 3.17
C GLN A 41 -2.14 6.92 2.63
N ALA A 42 -2.14 8.13 3.19
CA ALA A 42 -2.89 9.28 2.71
C ALA A 42 -2.32 9.78 1.38
N LEU A 43 -1.00 9.86 1.24
CA LEU A 43 -0.36 10.20 -0.03
C LEU A 43 -0.70 9.18 -1.13
N ALA A 44 -0.61 7.89 -0.81
CA ALA A 44 -0.97 6.83 -1.75
C ALA A 44 -2.46 6.91 -2.15
N ALA A 45 -3.35 7.19 -1.21
CA ALA A 45 -4.77 7.33 -1.51
C ALA A 45 -5.09 8.59 -2.33
N ALA A 46 -4.45 9.72 -2.05
CA ALA A 46 -4.54 10.92 -2.87
C ALA A 46 -4.05 10.66 -4.30
N TRP A 47 -2.97 9.87 -4.45
CA TRP A 47 -2.44 9.51 -5.76
C TRP A 47 -3.40 8.60 -6.56
N ILE A 48 -4.06 7.64 -5.89
CA ILE A 48 -5.13 6.82 -6.50
C ILE A 48 -6.28 7.71 -6.98
N LEU A 49 -6.74 8.65 -6.14
CA LEU A 49 -7.82 9.57 -6.51
C LEU A 49 -7.42 10.40 -7.72
N PHE A 50 -6.24 11.01 -7.70
CA PHE A 50 -5.72 11.80 -8.82
C PHE A 50 -5.67 10.98 -10.12
N ALA A 51 -5.09 9.77 -10.09
CA ALA A 51 -5.01 8.92 -11.27
C ALA A 51 -6.39 8.46 -11.78
N SER A 52 -7.34 8.17 -10.87
CA SER A 52 -8.71 7.81 -11.24
C SER A 52 -9.48 8.98 -11.87
N THR A 53 -9.31 10.21 -11.36
CA THR A 53 -9.92 11.42 -11.93
C THR A 53 -9.34 11.74 -13.31
N MET A 54 -8.03 11.55 -13.50
CA MET A 54 -7.37 11.72 -14.79
C MET A 54 -7.90 10.70 -15.81
N ASN A 55 -8.08 9.43 -15.40
CA ASN A 55 -8.65 8.41 -16.26
C ASN A 55 -10.10 8.73 -16.64
N ALA A 56 -10.91 9.17 -15.67
CA ALA A 56 -12.30 9.57 -15.92
C ALA A 56 -12.39 10.80 -16.83
N TRP A 57 -11.46 11.75 -16.70
CA TRP A 57 -11.40 12.93 -17.58
C TRP A 57 -11.09 12.54 -19.04
N GLN A 58 -10.22 11.56 -19.25
CA GLN A 58 -9.82 11.13 -20.60
C GLN A 58 -10.80 10.16 -21.26
N THR A 59 -11.42 9.26 -20.48
CA THR A 59 -12.24 8.15 -21.01
C THR A 59 -13.74 8.34 -20.76
N GLY A 60 -14.13 9.24 -19.85
CA GLY A 60 -15.51 9.41 -19.41
C GLY A 60 -16.03 8.30 -18.49
N HIS A 61 -15.22 7.29 -18.15
CA HIS A 61 -15.64 6.13 -17.37
C HIS A 61 -14.96 6.07 -16.00
N TRP A 62 -15.72 5.63 -15.00
CA TRP A 62 -15.27 5.42 -13.63
C TRP A 62 -15.07 3.94 -13.27
N SER A 63 -15.21 3.03 -14.24
CA SER A 63 -15.08 1.60 -14.01
C SER A 63 -13.62 1.18 -13.80
N ILE A 64 -13.40 0.23 -12.89
CA ILE A 64 -12.06 -0.29 -12.57
C ILE A 64 -11.48 -1.10 -13.73
N THR A 65 -12.33 -1.81 -14.47
CA THR A 65 -11.93 -2.70 -15.56
C THR A 65 -11.53 -1.98 -16.84
N ASN A 66 -11.91 -0.71 -17.02
CA ASN A 66 -11.71 0.00 -18.28
C ASN A 66 -10.62 1.06 -18.13
N MET A 67 -9.43 0.63 -17.71
CA MET A 67 -8.26 1.49 -17.61
C MET A 67 -7.44 1.40 -18.89
N THR A 68 -7.68 2.33 -19.82
CA THR A 68 -7.09 2.29 -21.17
C THR A 68 -5.79 3.07 -21.29
N ASN A 69 -5.56 4.09 -20.45
CA ASN A 69 -4.35 4.90 -20.54
C ASN A 69 -3.19 4.25 -19.74
N PRO A 70 -2.05 3.92 -20.39
CA PRO A 70 -0.90 3.33 -19.72
C PRO A 70 -0.29 4.23 -18.62
N THR A 71 -0.47 5.54 -18.72
CA THR A 71 0.04 6.48 -17.71
C THR A 71 -0.76 6.41 -16.42
N THR A 72 -2.09 6.35 -16.51
CA THR A 72 -2.98 6.26 -15.33
C THR A 72 -2.89 4.90 -14.68
N THR A 73 -2.76 3.81 -15.46
CA THR A 73 -2.52 2.46 -14.92
C THR A 73 -1.21 2.39 -14.15
N MET A 74 -0.13 2.98 -14.68
CA MET A 74 1.16 3.00 -14.00
C MET A 74 1.09 3.82 -12.70
N MET A 75 0.44 4.99 -12.70
CA MET A 75 0.25 5.79 -11.49
C MET A 75 -0.50 5.02 -10.41
N ILE A 76 -1.59 4.34 -10.77
CA ILE A 76 -2.37 3.53 -9.83
C ILE A 76 -1.54 2.34 -9.32
N ALA A 77 -0.79 1.67 -10.20
CA ALA A 77 0.11 0.60 -9.81
C ALA A 77 1.14 1.08 -8.77
N THR A 78 1.80 2.22 -9.01
CA THR A 78 2.76 2.81 -8.06
C THR A 78 2.12 3.19 -6.73
N ALA A 79 0.90 3.72 -6.74
CA ALA A 79 0.17 4.06 -5.52
C ALA A 79 -0.27 2.81 -4.74
N LEU A 80 -0.68 1.74 -5.42
CA LEU A 80 -0.99 0.45 -4.78
C LEU A 80 0.27 -0.20 -4.19
N MET A 81 1.43 -0.07 -4.86
CA MET A 81 2.70 -0.53 -4.31
C MET A 81 3.10 0.22 -3.04
N MET A 82 2.88 1.54 -2.99
CA MET A 82 3.08 2.32 -1.77
C MET A 82 2.23 1.75 -0.63
N LYS A 83 0.94 1.46 -0.89
CA LYS A 83 0.04 0.88 0.12
C LYS A 83 0.50 -0.51 0.60
N LEU A 84 1.06 -1.32 -0.31
CA LEU A 84 1.58 -2.66 0.00
C LEU A 84 2.97 -2.66 0.64
N GLY A 85 3.70 -1.55 0.59
CA GLY A 85 5.07 -1.45 1.11
C GLY A 85 6.10 -2.18 0.24
N LEU A 86 5.89 -2.25 -1.08
CA LEU A 86 6.85 -2.86 -2.00
C LEU A 86 8.04 -1.92 -2.27
N ALA A 87 9.17 -2.49 -2.67
CA ALA A 87 10.33 -1.71 -3.08
C ALA A 87 10.00 -0.79 -4.27
N PRO A 88 10.55 0.44 -4.33
CA PRO A 88 11.48 1.07 -3.37
C PRO A 88 10.81 1.65 -2.11
N MET A 89 9.48 1.71 -2.05
CA MET A 89 8.70 2.35 -0.98
C MET A 89 8.39 1.42 0.20
N HIS A 90 9.37 0.60 0.58
CA HIS A 90 9.26 -0.40 1.65
C HIS A 90 9.74 0.12 3.02
N ALA A 91 10.48 1.23 3.06
CA ALA A 91 11.18 1.72 4.26
C ALA A 91 10.24 2.00 5.46
N TRP A 92 8.98 2.35 5.18
CA TRP A 92 8.01 2.64 6.25
C TRP A 92 7.51 1.38 6.97
N TYR A 93 7.51 0.25 6.29
CA TYR A 93 6.86 -0.96 6.78
C TYR A 93 7.58 -1.56 8.00
N PRO A 94 8.93 -1.72 8.02
CA PRO A 94 9.64 -2.20 9.20
C PRO A 94 9.55 -1.27 10.41
N GLU A 95 9.53 0.05 10.19
CA GLU A 95 9.46 1.04 11.27
C GLU A 95 8.09 1.03 11.96
N VAL A 96 7.01 0.97 11.17
CA VAL A 96 5.64 0.90 11.69
C VAL A 96 5.40 -0.40 12.46
N LEU A 97 5.93 -1.52 11.97
CA LEU A 97 5.82 -2.80 12.67
C LEU A 97 6.64 -2.84 13.96
N GLN A 98 7.79 -2.18 14.01
CA GLN A 98 8.59 -2.11 15.24
C GLN A 98 7.98 -1.18 16.29
N GLY A 99 7.30 -0.11 15.87
CA GLY A 99 6.62 0.83 16.77
C GLY A 99 5.27 0.34 17.32
N SER A 100 4.68 -0.69 16.71
CA SER A 100 3.38 -1.24 17.08
C SER A 100 3.48 -2.57 17.84
N THR A 101 2.41 -3.00 18.50
CA THR A 101 2.35 -4.30 19.20
C THR A 101 2.32 -5.48 18.23
N LEU A 102 2.57 -6.69 18.71
CA LEU A 102 2.57 -7.89 17.85
C LEU A 102 1.20 -8.14 17.18
N ASN A 103 0.10 -7.96 17.92
CA ASN A 103 -1.26 -8.15 17.38
C ASN A 103 -1.58 -7.14 16.28
N THR A 104 -1.16 -5.89 16.46
CA THR A 104 -1.35 -4.85 15.45
C THR A 104 -0.46 -5.06 14.24
N ALA A 105 0.77 -5.54 14.46
CA ALA A 105 1.68 -5.94 13.39
C ALA A 105 1.08 -7.06 12.53
N LEU A 106 0.43 -8.06 13.14
CA LEU A 106 -0.27 -9.14 12.44
C LEU A 106 -1.46 -8.63 11.61
N LEU A 107 -2.25 -7.70 12.16
CA LEU A 107 -3.34 -7.07 11.40
C LEU A 107 -2.82 -6.27 10.20
N ILE A 108 -1.72 -5.53 10.37
CA ILE A 108 -1.10 -4.76 9.27
C ILE A 108 -0.53 -5.70 8.20
N SER A 109 0.08 -6.82 8.57
CA SER A 109 0.70 -7.73 7.61
C SER A 109 -0.31 -8.58 6.83
N THR A 110 -1.51 -8.81 7.37
CA THR A 110 -2.54 -9.66 6.76
C THR A 110 -3.69 -8.84 6.16
N TRP A 111 -4.42 -8.11 7.00
CA TRP A 111 -5.67 -7.44 6.61
C TRP A 111 -5.44 -6.28 5.66
N GLN A 112 -4.40 -5.46 5.93
CA GLN A 112 -4.11 -4.28 5.10
C GLN A 112 -3.65 -4.64 3.68
N LYS A 113 -3.15 -5.87 3.46
CA LYS A 113 -2.71 -6.32 2.12
C LYS A 113 -3.86 -6.80 1.24
N LEU A 114 -4.99 -7.24 1.83
CA LEU A 114 -6.10 -7.81 1.07
C LEU A 114 -6.71 -6.81 0.08
N ALA A 115 -7.08 -5.62 0.54
CA ALA A 115 -7.76 -4.65 -0.32
C ALA A 115 -6.89 -4.21 -1.52
N PRO A 116 -5.61 -3.81 -1.36
CA PRO A 116 -4.76 -3.48 -2.49
C PRO A 116 -4.52 -4.66 -3.45
N LEU A 117 -4.39 -5.90 -2.94
CA LEU A 117 -4.24 -7.09 -3.78
C LEU A 117 -5.48 -7.36 -4.65
N THR A 118 -6.68 -7.15 -4.12
CA THR A 118 -7.90 -7.29 -4.91
C THR A 118 -7.99 -6.27 -6.05
N LEU A 119 -7.49 -5.04 -5.84
CA LEU A 119 -7.47 -4.02 -6.90
C LEU A 119 -6.45 -4.34 -7.98
N LEU A 120 -5.25 -4.83 -7.61
CA LEU A 120 -4.28 -5.33 -8.58
C LEU A 120 -4.86 -6.48 -9.41
N TYR A 121 -5.59 -7.39 -8.77
CA TYR A 121 -6.24 -8.50 -9.47
C TYR A 121 -7.30 -8.01 -10.48
N MET A 122 -8.15 -7.05 -10.09
CA MET A 122 -9.14 -6.47 -11.02
C MET A 122 -8.50 -5.73 -12.19
N MET A 123 -7.29 -5.19 -12.02
CA MET A 123 -6.56 -4.45 -13.06
C MET A 123 -5.60 -5.31 -13.89
N ASN A 124 -5.51 -6.61 -13.64
CA ASN A 124 -4.46 -7.49 -14.18
C ASN A 124 -4.29 -7.39 -15.71
N ASN A 125 -5.40 -7.23 -16.46
CA ASN A 125 -5.36 -7.15 -17.92
C ASN A 125 -4.67 -5.90 -18.47
N HIS A 126 -4.55 -4.83 -17.67
CA HIS A 126 -4.03 -3.52 -18.10
C HIS A 126 -2.69 -3.16 -17.43
N LEU A 127 -2.18 -4.04 -16.56
CA LEU A 127 -0.92 -3.80 -15.85
C LEU A 127 0.29 -4.16 -16.74
N PRO A 128 1.32 -3.30 -16.82
CA PRO A 128 2.53 -3.61 -17.56
C PRO A 128 3.32 -4.72 -16.87
N THR A 129 3.31 -5.92 -17.45
CA THR A 129 3.91 -7.15 -16.90
C THR A 129 5.40 -6.97 -16.55
N HIS A 130 6.18 -6.33 -17.42
CA HIS A 130 7.61 -6.07 -17.18
C HIS A 130 7.85 -5.27 -15.90
N THR A 131 7.03 -4.25 -15.63
CA THR A 131 7.18 -3.45 -14.41
C THR A 131 6.84 -4.26 -13.17
N MET A 132 5.75 -5.03 -13.20
CA MET A 132 5.32 -5.87 -12.07
C MET A 132 6.38 -6.91 -11.70
N ILE A 133 7.00 -7.54 -12.71
CA ILE A 133 8.09 -8.52 -12.49
C ILE A 133 9.32 -7.83 -11.90
N LEU A 134 9.73 -6.69 -12.45
CA LEU A 134 10.87 -5.92 -11.93
C LEU A 134 10.67 -5.52 -10.46
N LEU A 135 9.46 -5.09 -10.12
CA LEU A 135 9.08 -4.71 -8.76
C LEU A 135 9.06 -5.91 -7.81
N GLY A 136 8.52 -7.04 -8.25
CA GLY A 136 8.57 -8.30 -7.50
C GLY A 136 10.00 -8.74 -7.21
N LEU A 137 10.86 -8.78 -8.23
CA LEU A 137 12.27 -9.15 -8.08
C LEU A 137 13.04 -8.20 -7.17
N SER A 138 12.90 -6.89 -7.38
CA SER A 138 13.57 -5.90 -6.53
C SER A 138 13.09 -5.98 -5.08
N SER A 139 11.79 -6.20 -4.85
CA SER A 139 11.25 -6.37 -3.50
C SER A 139 11.80 -7.61 -2.79
N ALA A 140 11.92 -8.73 -3.50
CA ALA A 140 12.47 -9.97 -2.96
C ALA A 140 13.97 -9.84 -2.62
N LEU A 141 14.74 -9.20 -3.50
CA LEU A 141 16.17 -8.97 -3.29
C LEU A 141 16.42 -8.02 -2.11
N ILE A 142 15.69 -6.91 -2.04
CA ILE A 142 15.84 -5.92 -0.97
C ILE A 142 15.37 -6.47 0.38
N GLY A 143 14.24 -7.19 0.42
CA GLY A 143 13.74 -7.85 1.63
C GLY A 143 14.73 -8.88 2.16
N GLY A 144 15.23 -9.75 1.28
CA GLY A 144 16.23 -10.76 1.63
C GLY A 144 17.53 -10.15 2.16
N TRP A 145 18.06 -9.11 1.51
CA TRP A 145 19.30 -8.47 1.95
C TRP A 145 19.15 -7.72 3.28
N LEU A 146 18.07 -6.94 3.43
CA LEU A 146 17.85 -6.15 4.64
C LEU A 146 17.50 -7.03 5.85
N GLY A 147 16.84 -8.18 5.63
CA GLY A 147 16.47 -9.13 6.68
C GLY A 147 17.67 -9.73 7.40
N LEU A 148 18.78 -9.99 6.68
CA LEU A 148 20.01 -10.57 7.26
C LEU A 148 20.65 -9.69 8.33
N ASN A 149 20.44 -8.37 8.29
CA ASN A 149 21.05 -7.41 9.21
C ASN A 149 20.16 -7.05 10.41
N GLN A 150 19.06 -7.77 10.65
CA GLN A 150 18.14 -7.46 11.73
C GLN A 150 18.22 -8.49 12.87
N THR A 151 18.26 -7.99 14.11
CA THR A 151 18.15 -8.83 15.32
C THR A 151 16.73 -8.84 15.91
N GLN A 152 15.89 -7.90 15.50
CA GLN A 152 14.55 -7.71 16.03
C GLN A 152 13.54 -8.57 15.25
N THR A 153 12.86 -9.49 15.94
CA THR A 153 11.87 -10.41 15.32
C THR A 153 10.82 -9.69 14.49
N ARG A 154 10.35 -8.52 14.96
CA ARG A 154 9.36 -7.70 14.23
C ARG A 154 9.87 -7.10 12.93
N LYS A 155 11.16 -6.78 12.84
CA LYS A 155 11.77 -6.30 11.58
C LYS A 155 12.05 -7.46 10.64
N ILE A 156 12.42 -8.63 11.17
CA ILE A 156 12.62 -9.84 10.37
C ILE A 156 11.30 -10.27 9.71
N MET A 157 10.18 -10.25 10.44
CA MET A 157 8.86 -10.55 9.84
C MET A 157 8.37 -9.48 8.84
N ALA A 158 8.98 -8.30 8.84
CA ALA A 158 8.59 -7.19 7.98
C ALA A 158 9.25 -7.24 6.60
N LEU A 159 10.46 -7.81 6.52
CA LEU A 159 11.36 -7.76 5.38
C LEU A 159 11.40 -9.11 4.66
#